data_AF-A0A2V8HCA4-F1
#
_entry.id   AF-A0A2V8HCA4-F1
#
_cell.length_a   1.000
_cell.length_b   1.000
_cell.length_c   1.000
_cell.angle_alpha   90.00
_cell.angle_beta   90.00
_cell.angle_gamma   90.00
#
_symmetry.space_group_name_H-M   'P 1'
#
loop_
_entity.id
_entity.type
_entity.pdbx_description
1 polymer ?
#
loop_
_entity_poly.entity_id
_entity_poly.type
_entity_poly.pdbx_seq_one_letter_code
_entity_poly.pdbx_strand_id
1 'polypeptide(L)'
;MPELATEPRRRFLPLAALPRTYASRLLVVGDAAGLVKPTTGGGIYYSLVSATLAAETLGPALASDRLDAEALSVYQQRWRQRLGPEFQAQLALRMLAQRMSNAEIDSLFDLALTDGVMPIVRRTAQFNRHRNLIVALFKHAPSRRVLFRRLMQ
;
A
#
# COMPACT_ATOMS: atom_id res chain seq x y z
N MET A 1 40.62 2.96 -16.11
CA MET A 1 39.98 1.72 -15.65
C MET A 1 38.59 1.68 -16.23
N PRO A 2 38.16 0.64 -16.97
CA PRO A 2 36.79 0.58 -17.44
C PRO A 2 35.88 0.30 -16.25
N GLU A 3 34.90 1.18 -16.07
CA GLU A 3 33.86 1.09 -15.05
C GLU A 3 33.01 -0.16 -15.36
N LEU A 4 33.05 -1.14 -14.45
CA LEU A 4 32.20 -2.34 -14.53
C LEU A 4 30.76 -1.90 -14.31
N ALA A 5 30.08 -1.48 -15.38
CA ALA A 5 28.64 -1.32 -15.38
C ALA A 5 28.00 -2.70 -15.24
N THR A 6 27.84 -3.15 -14.00
CA THR A 6 27.14 -4.40 -13.68
C THR A 6 25.69 -4.31 -14.16
N GLU A 7 25.19 -5.38 -14.79
CA GLU A 7 23.80 -5.43 -15.23
C GLU A 7 22.81 -5.09 -14.10
N PRO A 8 21.74 -4.31 -14.38
CA PRO A 8 20.74 -3.97 -13.37
C PRO A 8 20.06 -5.21 -12.79
N ARG A 9 20.11 -5.36 -11.47
CA ARG A 9 19.41 -6.45 -10.78
C ARG A 9 17.90 -6.21 -10.78
N ARG A 10 17.14 -7.15 -11.34
CA ARG A 10 15.67 -7.14 -11.32
C ARG A 10 15.13 -8.00 -10.18
N ARG A 11 14.03 -7.57 -9.58
CA ARG A 11 13.32 -8.27 -8.49
C ARG A 11 11.81 -8.11 -8.67
N PHE A 12 11.05 -9.10 -8.19
CA PHE A 12 9.60 -9.01 -8.14
C PHE A 12 9.15 -8.12 -6.98
N LEU A 13 8.03 -7.43 -7.20
CA LEU A 13 7.41 -6.56 -6.20
C LEU A 13 5.94 -6.98 -6.01
N PRO A 14 5.58 -7.58 -4.87
CA PRO A 14 4.23 -8.05 -4.63
C PRO A 14 3.32 -6.88 -4.20
N LEU A 15 2.35 -6.53 -5.03
CA LEU A 15 1.51 -5.34 -4.86
C LEU A 15 0.09 -5.65 -4.33
N ALA A 16 -0.09 -6.85 -3.81
CA ALA A 16 -1.31 -7.32 -3.15
C ALA A 16 -0.94 -8.29 -2.02
N ALA A 17 -1.65 -8.20 -0.91
CA ALA A 17 -1.43 -9.06 0.25
C ALA A 17 -1.97 -10.47 0.01
N LEU A 18 -1.34 -11.48 0.64
CA LEU A 18 -1.88 -12.83 0.67
C LEU A 18 -3.27 -12.86 1.33
N PRO A 19 -4.19 -13.74 0.88
CA PRO A 19 -5.51 -13.89 1.53
C PRO A 19 -5.36 -14.33 3.00
N ARG A 20 -4.34 -15.15 3.27
CA ARG A 20 -4.00 -15.68 4.59
C ARG A 20 -2.49 -15.56 4.84
N THR A 21 -2.13 -15.00 5.99
CA THR A 21 -0.75 -14.67 6.41
C THR A 21 -0.31 -15.43 7.67
N TYR A 22 -1.04 -16.49 8.01
CA TYR A 22 -0.80 -17.33 9.18
C TYR A 22 -1.27 -18.78 8.93
N ALA A 23 -0.63 -19.74 9.59
CA ALA A 23 -1.07 -21.12 9.75
C ALA A 23 -0.57 -21.65 11.10
N SER A 24 -0.85 -22.91 11.45
CA SER A 24 -0.27 -23.50 12.66
C SER A 24 1.26 -23.42 12.60
N ARG A 25 1.87 -22.81 13.62
CA ARG A 25 3.32 -22.58 13.76
C ARG A 25 3.93 -21.76 12.61
N LEU A 26 3.15 -20.90 11.92
CA LEU A 26 3.62 -20.08 10.80
C LEU A 26 2.96 -18.69 10.81
N LEU A 27 3.78 -17.65 10.66
CA LEU A 27 3.36 -16.29 10.27
C LEU A 27 4.15 -15.85 9.04
N VAL A 28 3.52 -15.05 8.17
CA VAL A 28 4.15 -14.47 6.99
C VAL A 28 4.16 -12.95 7.12
N VAL A 29 5.31 -12.30 6.89
CA VAL A 29 5.53 -10.86 7.10
C VAL A 29 6.10 -10.19 5.84
N GLY A 30 6.07 -8.85 5.80
CA GLY A 30 6.71 -8.05 4.76
C GLY A 30 6.35 -8.45 3.32
N ASP A 31 7.34 -8.42 2.44
CA ASP A 31 7.16 -8.74 1.02
C ASP A 31 6.66 -10.18 0.81
N ALA A 32 7.05 -11.15 1.65
CA ALA A 32 6.55 -12.52 1.58
C ALA A 32 5.03 -12.60 1.81
N ALA A 33 4.47 -11.68 2.60
CA ALA A 33 3.03 -11.54 2.82
C ALA A 33 2.34 -10.63 1.78
N GLY A 34 3.09 -10.06 0.84
CA GLY A 34 2.61 -9.04 -0.10
C GLY A 34 2.27 -7.70 0.58
N LEU A 35 2.86 -7.42 1.74
CA LEU A 35 2.64 -6.20 2.51
C LEU A 35 3.56 -5.09 2.02
N VAL A 36 3.25 -4.54 0.85
CA VAL A 36 3.94 -3.41 0.22
C VAL A 36 2.93 -2.32 -0.09
N LYS A 37 3.33 -1.04 -0.04
CA LYS A 37 2.47 0.08 -0.47
C LYS A 37 2.10 -0.07 -1.97
N PRO A 38 0.82 -0.32 -2.33
CA PRO A 38 0.44 -0.54 -3.74
C PRO A 38 0.73 0.64 -4.67
N THR A 39 0.80 1.86 -4.11
CA THR A 39 1.03 3.10 -4.86
C THR A 39 2.48 3.32 -5.25
N THR A 40 3.42 3.03 -4.35
CA THR A 40 4.85 3.40 -4.50
C THR A 40 5.78 2.21 -4.60
N GLY A 41 5.33 1.03 -4.20
CA GLY A 41 6.22 -0.12 -4.02
C GLY A 41 7.06 -0.07 -2.76
N GLY A 42 6.88 0.91 -1.88
CA GLY A 42 7.62 0.99 -0.64
C GLY A 42 7.23 -0.11 0.34
N GLY A 43 8.15 -1.04 0.62
CA GLY A 43 7.92 -2.20 1.51
C GLY A 43 8.54 -2.06 2.91
N ILE A 44 9.58 -1.24 3.11
CA ILE A 44 10.35 -1.17 4.37
C ILE A 44 9.44 -0.87 5.58
N TYR A 45 8.63 0.19 5.51
CA TYR A 45 7.73 0.57 6.60
C TYR A 45 6.70 -0.54 6.91
N TYR A 46 6.07 -1.14 5.89
CA TYR A 46 5.08 -2.20 6.09
C TYR A 46 5.72 -3.51 6.60
N SER A 47 6.95 -3.80 6.19
CA SER A 47 7.75 -4.91 6.71
C SER A 47 8.05 -4.72 8.19
N LEU A 48 8.47 -3.53 8.62
CA LEU A 48 8.71 -3.23 10.03
C LEU A 48 7.42 -3.33 10.88
N VAL A 49 6.31 -2.77 10.39
CA VAL A 49 5.01 -2.86 11.08
C VAL A 49 4.55 -4.31 11.21
N SER A 50 4.59 -5.07 10.11
CA SER A 50 4.17 -6.48 10.12
C SER A 50 5.07 -7.37 10.99
N ALA A 51 6.39 -7.17 10.95
CA ALA A 51 7.32 -7.89 11.82
C ALA A 51 7.08 -7.58 13.30
N THR A 52 6.81 -6.32 13.65
CA THR A 52 6.51 -5.90 15.03
C THR A 52 5.24 -6.60 15.54
N LEU A 53 4.16 -6.55 14.74
CA LEU A 53 2.89 -7.19 15.09
C LEU A 53 3.03 -8.72 15.19
N ALA A 54 3.85 -9.32 14.33
CA ALA A 54 4.15 -10.75 14.39
C ALA A 54 4.89 -11.12 15.68
N ALA A 55 5.89 -10.33 16.09
CA ALA A 55 6.61 -10.54 17.35
C ALA A 55 5.69 -10.39 18.57
N GLU A 56 4.84 -9.37 18.58
CA GLU A 56 3.83 -9.15 19.64
C GLU A 56 2.79 -10.26 19.72
N THR A 57 2.48 -10.92 18.60
CA THR A 57 1.60 -12.11 18.58
C THR A 57 2.34 -13.36 19.04
N LEU A 58 3.59 -13.55 18.59
CA LEU A 58 4.36 -14.77 18.89
C LEU A 58 4.87 -14.82 20.33
N GLY A 59 5.24 -13.70 20.94
CA GLY A 59 5.76 -13.67 22.32
C GLY A 59 4.91 -14.46 23.32
N PRO A 60 3.62 -14.09 23.54
CA PRO A 60 2.74 -14.83 24.44
C PRO A 60 2.39 -16.22 23.89
N ALA A 61 2.21 -16.38 22.57
CA ALA A 61 1.84 -17.65 21.96
C ALA A 61 2.91 -18.74 22.15
N LEU A 62 4.19 -18.36 22.08
CA LEU A 62 5.34 -19.24 22.37
C LEU A 62 5.37 -19.62 23.85
N ALA A 63 5.14 -18.67 24.75
CA ALA A 63 5.16 -18.91 26.20
C ALA A 63 4.06 -19.90 26.65
N SER A 64 2.92 -19.93 25.96
CA SER A 64 1.81 -20.83 26.27
C SER A 64 1.67 -22.04 25.33
N ASP A 65 2.63 -22.26 24.41
CA ASP A 65 2.55 -23.22 23.29
C ASP A 65 1.22 -23.17 22.51
N ARG A 66 0.62 -21.98 22.41
CA ARG A 66 -0.61 -21.71 21.64
C ARG A 66 -0.26 -21.23 20.25
N LEU A 67 0.35 -22.12 19.48
CA LEU A 67 0.82 -21.87 18.11
C LEU A 67 -0.10 -22.46 17.04
N ASP A 68 -1.32 -22.82 17.41
CA ASP A 68 -2.37 -23.22 16.47
C ASP A 68 -2.80 -22.04 15.58
N ALA A 69 -3.44 -22.36 14.46
CA ALA A 69 -3.83 -21.33 13.50
C ALA A 69 -4.88 -20.34 14.04
N GLU A 70 -5.71 -20.74 15.00
CA GLU A 70 -6.71 -19.86 15.61
C GLU A 70 -6.03 -18.78 16.44
N ALA A 71 -5.11 -19.17 17.32
CA ALA A 71 -4.31 -18.26 18.14
C ALA A 71 -3.48 -17.29 17.27
N LEU A 72 -2.88 -17.79 16.19
CA LEU A 72 -2.07 -16.97 15.28
C LEU A 72 -2.88 -16.09 14.32
N SER A 73 -4.20 -16.32 14.19
CA SER A 73 -5.07 -15.49 13.34
C SER A 73 -5.13 -14.03 13.80
N VAL A 74 -4.87 -13.78 15.10
CA VAL A 74 -4.82 -12.45 15.71
C VAL A 74 -3.77 -11.56 15.02
N TYR A 75 -2.63 -12.11 14.59
CA TYR A 75 -1.64 -11.35 13.82
C TYR A 75 -2.26 -10.75 12.55
N GLN A 76 -3.02 -11.55 11.80
CA GLN A 76 -3.67 -11.09 10.58
C GLN A 76 -4.71 -10.01 10.85
N GLN A 77 -5.51 -10.19 11.91
CA GLN A 77 -6.49 -9.19 12.32
C GLN A 77 -5.80 -7.86 12.67
N ARG A 78 -4.72 -7.90 13.45
CA ARG A 78 -3.96 -6.70 13.85
C ARG A 78 -3.36 -5.95 12.67
N TRP A 79 -2.67 -6.63 11.75
CA TRP A 79 -2.10 -5.91 10.61
C TRP A 79 -3.20 -5.38 9.68
N ARG A 80 -4.30 -6.11 9.50
CA ARG A 80 -5.45 -5.62 8.71
C ARG A 80 -6.09 -4.39 9.34
N GLN A 81 -6.22 -4.35 10.66
CA GLN A 81 -6.69 -3.16 11.37
C GLN A 81 -5.73 -1.98 11.20
N ARG A 82 -4.41 -2.24 11.30
CA ARG A 82 -3.38 -1.19 11.27
C ARG A 82 -3.12 -0.62 9.87
N LEU A 83 -3.11 -1.47 8.85
CA LEU A 83 -2.68 -1.14 7.49
C LEU A 83 -3.81 -1.26 6.45
N GLY A 84 -4.88 -2.01 6.74
CA GLY A 84 -5.94 -2.30 5.78
C GLY A 84 -6.56 -1.06 5.14
N PRO A 85 -7.00 -0.04 5.89
CA PRO A 85 -7.56 1.18 5.29
C PRO A 85 -6.60 1.89 4.33
N GLU A 86 -5.30 1.93 4.66
CA GLU A 86 -4.25 2.49 3.79
C GLU A 86 -4.06 1.61 2.56
N PHE A 87 -3.97 0.30 2.74
CA PHE A 87 -3.75 -0.68 1.70
C PHE A 87 -4.88 -0.65 0.65
N GLN A 88 -6.14 -0.61 1.10
CA GLN A 88 -7.31 -0.58 0.21
C GLN A 88 -7.40 0.72 -0.58
N ALA A 89 -7.18 1.87 0.07
CA ALA A 89 -7.18 3.16 -0.63
C ALA A 89 -6.10 3.21 -1.72
N GLN A 90 -4.90 2.72 -1.40
CA GLN A 90 -3.79 2.65 -2.33
C GLN A 90 -4.03 1.69 -3.49
N LEU A 91 -4.63 0.52 -3.23
CA LEU A 91 -5.00 -0.43 -4.27
C LEU A 91 -6.06 0.14 -5.21
N ALA A 92 -7.08 0.82 -4.67
CA ALA A 92 -8.11 1.49 -5.46
C ALA A 92 -7.51 2.57 -6.38
N LEU A 93 -6.63 3.43 -5.86
CA LEU A 93 -5.93 4.42 -6.67
C LEU A 93 -5.08 3.74 -7.76
N ARG A 94 -4.35 2.68 -7.42
CA ARG A 94 -3.53 1.93 -8.39
C ARG A 94 -4.37 1.39 -9.54
N MET A 95 -5.47 0.70 -9.24
CA MET A 95 -6.34 0.10 -10.25
C MET A 95 -6.94 1.16 -11.18
N LEU A 96 -7.20 2.35 -10.66
CA LEU A 96 -7.65 3.48 -11.44
C LEU A 96 -6.54 4.04 -12.33
N ALA A 97 -5.37 4.33 -11.74
CA ALA A 97 -4.22 4.89 -12.44
C ALA A 97 -3.73 3.99 -13.59
N GLN A 98 -3.78 2.67 -13.42
CA GLN A 98 -3.43 1.70 -14.45
C GLN A 98 -4.35 1.74 -15.69
N ARG A 99 -5.51 2.39 -15.60
CA ARG A 99 -6.49 2.50 -16.68
C ARG A 99 -6.52 3.88 -17.32
N MET A 100 -5.73 4.83 -16.79
CA MET A 100 -5.66 6.19 -17.31
C MET A 100 -4.83 6.25 -18.60
N SER A 101 -5.29 7.07 -19.53
CA SER A 101 -4.54 7.47 -20.72
C SER A 101 -3.56 8.59 -20.40
N ASN A 102 -2.57 8.81 -21.27
CA ASN A 102 -1.61 9.90 -21.13
C ASN A 102 -2.33 11.26 -21.01
N ALA A 103 -3.36 11.52 -21.82
CA ALA A 103 -4.11 12.78 -21.76
C ALA A 103 -4.83 13.00 -20.40
N GLU A 104 -5.30 11.92 -19.76
CA GLU A 104 -5.89 12.00 -18.42
C GLU A 104 -4.82 12.24 -17.35
N ILE A 105 -3.64 11.64 -17.51
CA ILE A 105 -2.48 11.88 -16.65
C ILE A 105 -2.03 13.34 -16.77
N ASP A 106 -1.89 13.86 -17.99
CA ASP A 106 -1.51 15.25 -18.27
C ASP A 106 -2.52 16.23 -17.66
N SER A 107 -3.82 15.97 -17.82
CA SER A 107 -4.87 16.78 -17.19
C SER A 107 -4.75 16.82 -15.66
N LEU A 108 -4.29 15.75 -15.02
CA LEU A 108 -4.07 15.71 -13.58
C LEU A 108 -2.83 16.54 -13.18
N PHE A 109 -1.78 16.53 -14.01
CA PHE A 109 -0.62 17.40 -13.82
C PHE A 109 -0.98 18.88 -14.01
N ASP A 110 -1.75 19.23 -15.03
CA ASP A 110 -2.23 20.60 -15.25
C ASP A 110 -3.04 21.09 -14.04
N LEU A 111 -3.93 20.26 -13.50
CA LEU A 111 -4.67 20.55 -12.27
C LEU A 111 -3.75 20.71 -11.04
N ALA A 112 -2.61 20.03 -11.00
CA ALA A 112 -1.62 20.23 -9.95
C ALA A 112 -0.85 21.54 -10.12
N LEU A 113 -0.47 21.89 -11.35
CA LEU A 113 0.28 23.12 -11.66
C LEU A 113 -0.56 24.39 -11.53
N THR A 114 -1.88 24.30 -11.69
CA THR A 114 -2.83 25.43 -11.61
C THR A 114 -3.47 25.60 -10.21
N ASP A 115 -2.81 25.10 -9.17
CA ASP A 115 -3.27 25.11 -7.76
C ASP A 115 -4.58 24.36 -7.45
N GLY A 116 -5.13 23.59 -8.38
CA GLY A 116 -6.31 22.76 -8.14
C GLY A 116 -6.04 21.59 -7.18
N VAL A 117 -4.83 21.02 -7.20
CA VAL A 117 -4.48 19.83 -6.39
C VAL A 117 -3.44 20.13 -5.30
N MET A 118 -2.52 21.08 -5.52
CA MET A 118 -1.44 21.34 -4.56
C MET A 118 -1.90 21.75 -3.16
N PRO A 119 -2.98 22.53 -2.97
CA PRO A 119 -3.53 22.78 -1.63
C PRO A 119 -3.98 21.49 -0.92
N ILE A 120 -4.54 20.53 -1.66
CA ILE A 120 -4.93 19.22 -1.12
C ILE A 120 -3.68 18.45 -0.70
N VAL A 121 -2.65 18.41 -1.55
CA VAL A 121 -1.37 17.75 -1.28
C VAL A 121 -0.76 18.32 0.00
N ARG A 122 -0.59 19.64 0.09
CA ARG A 122 0.01 20.31 1.25
C ARG A 122 -0.72 20.00 2.56
N ARG A 123 -2.06 19.85 2.52
CA ARG A 123 -2.87 19.57 3.70
C ARG A 123 -2.89 18.09 4.10
N THR A 124 -2.77 17.17 3.15
CA THR A 124 -3.13 15.75 3.37
C THR A 124 -2.01 14.75 3.12
N ALA A 125 -0.95 15.13 2.40
CA ALA A 125 0.13 14.23 2.05
C ALA A 125 0.98 13.87 3.27
N GLN A 126 1.13 12.57 3.51
CA GLN A 126 2.00 12.02 4.54
C GLN A 126 2.74 10.80 3.98
N PHE A 127 4.05 10.71 4.24
CA PHE A 127 4.93 9.73 3.58
C PHE A 127 4.52 8.26 3.74
N ASN A 128 3.93 7.89 4.88
CA ASN A 128 3.50 6.52 5.17
C ASN A 128 1.96 6.38 5.27
N ARG A 129 1.21 7.47 5.05
CA ARG A 129 -0.26 7.50 5.16
C ARG A 129 -0.83 8.23 3.95
N HIS A 130 -1.24 7.46 2.94
CA HIS A 130 -1.66 7.99 1.65
C HIS A 130 -3.18 8.13 1.58
N ARG A 131 -3.94 7.39 2.41
CA ARG A 131 -5.41 7.35 2.37
C ARG A 131 -6.04 8.73 2.38
N ASN A 132 -5.57 9.65 3.23
CA ASN A 132 -6.17 10.97 3.35
C ASN A 132 -6.04 11.79 2.06
N LEU A 133 -4.87 11.73 1.42
CA LEU A 133 -4.65 12.35 0.11
C LEU A 133 -5.53 11.69 -0.96
N ILE A 134 -5.56 10.36 -1.03
CA ILE A 134 -6.35 9.62 -2.01
C ILE A 134 -7.84 9.96 -1.88
N VAL A 135 -8.37 9.92 -0.66
CA VAL A 135 -9.78 10.25 -0.38
C VAL A 135 -10.07 11.72 -0.72
N ALA A 136 -9.16 12.64 -0.41
CA ALA A 136 -9.35 14.05 -0.74
C ALA A 136 -9.36 14.29 -2.26
N LEU A 137 -8.48 13.62 -3.01
CA LEU A 137 -8.48 13.66 -4.48
C LEU A 137 -9.78 13.10 -5.07
N PHE A 138 -10.29 11.99 -4.52
CA PHE A 138 -11.56 11.41 -5.00
C PHE A 138 -12.78 12.29 -4.68
N LYS A 139 -12.70 13.13 -3.64
CA LYS A 139 -13.74 14.10 -3.28
C LYS A 139 -13.64 15.42 -4.02
N HIS A 140 -12.47 15.76 -4.57
CA HIS A 140 -12.24 16.99 -5.30
C HIS A 140 -12.85 16.88 -6.71
N ALA A 141 -13.87 17.69 -7.01
CA ALA A 141 -14.67 17.53 -8.23
C ALA A 141 -13.85 17.60 -9.54
N PRO A 142 -12.91 18.55 -9.74
CA PRO A 142 -12.02 18.56 -10.89
C PRO A 142 -11.19 17.28 -11.01
N SER A 143 -10.54 16.85 -9.92
CA SER A 143 -9.75 15.61 -9.91
C SER A 143 -10.62 14.38 -10.19
N ARG A 144 -11.80 14.29 -9.58
CA ARG A 144 -12.74 13.18 -9.79
C ARG A 144 -13.18 13.06 -11.25
N ARG A 145 -13.43 14.20 -11.93
CA ARG A 145 -13.81 14.19 -13.35
C ARG A 145 -12.73 13.58 -14.23
N VAL A 146 -11.46 13.89 -13.97
CA VAL A 146 -10.33 13.31 -14.69
C VAL A 146 -10.16 11.84 -14.32
N LEU A 147 -10.15 11.54 -13.02
CA LEU A 147 -9.92 10.21 -12.47
C LEU A 147 -10.97 9.17 -12.91
N PHE A 148 -12.23 9.57 -13.03
CA PHE A 148 -13.35 8.66 -13.35
C PHE A 148 -13.96 8.93 -14.73
N ARG A 149 -13.25 9.64 -15.63
CA ARG A 149 -13.78 10.05 -16.94
C ARG A 149 -14.36 8.89 -17.74
N ARG A 150 -13.69 7.74 -17.71
CA ARG A 150 -14.09 6.50 -18.40
C ARG A 150 -15.20 5.69 -17.71
N LEU A 151 -15.55 6.00 -16.47
CA LEU A 151 -16.66 5.36 -15.75
C LEU A 151 -17.97 6.16 -15.88
N MET A 152 -17.91 7.34 -16.49
CA MET A 152 -19.05 8.22 -16.78
C MET A 152 -19.42 8.22 -18.28
N GLN A 153 -18.85 7.29 -19.05
CA GLN A 153 -19.16 6.99 -20.46
C GLN A 153 -19.65 5.55 -20.53
#